data_AF-A0A6I9MVL7-F1
#
_entry.id   AF-A0A6I9MVL7-F1
#
_cell.length_a   1.000
_cell.length_b   1.000
_cell.length_c   1.000
_cell.angle_alpha   90.00
_cell.angle_beta   90.00
_cell.angle_gamma   90.00
#
_symmetry.space_group_name_H-M   'P 1'
#
loop_
_entity.id
_entity.type
_entity.pdbx_description
1 polymer ?
#
loop_
_entity_poly.entity_id
_entity_poly.type
_entity_poly.pdbx_seq_one_letter_code
_entity_poly.pdbx_strand_id
1 'polypeptide(L)'
;MITHVSVTFPDKGVVFGTPLTEICIAQIYQLIEYLSKNLHVEGLFRVPGNSVRQQTLKELLNSGVDVDLESGDFHPNDVATLLKTFLGELPEPLLTQRHFHAHLKIADLTLFDELGNKTALPNKERQIEALQLLFLLLPQANRSLLKLLLDLLYHTARQQDKNKMSAFNLALMFAPHVVWPRN
;
A
#
# COMPACT_ATOMS: atom_id res chain seq x y z
N MET A 1 1.27 27.62 34.82
CA MET A 1 0.27 26.90 34.00
C MET A 1 0.61 27.13 32.55
N ILE A 2 1.21 26.14 31.89
CA ILE A 2 1.56 26.22 30.47
C ILE A 2 0.31 25.76 29.70
N THR A 3 -0.34 26.70 29.02
CA THR A 3 -1.51 26.42 28.20
C THR A 3 -1.05 25.64 26.97
N HIS A 4 -1.44 24.36 26.88
CA HIS A 4 -1.33 23.59 25.65
C HIS A 4 -2.20 24.28 24.59
N VAL A 5 -1.56 24.93 23.61
CA VAL A 5 -2.23 25.37 22.40
C VAL A 5 -2.38 24.14 21.51
N SER A 6 -3.55 23.52 21.57
CA SER A 6 -3.96 22.51 20.59
C SER A 6 -4.10 23.22 19.25
N VAL A 7 -3.14 23.01 18.34
CA VAL A 7 -3.24 23.45 16.96
C VAL A 7 -4.30 22.56 16.29
N THR A 8 -5.53 23.04 16.20
CA THR A 8 -6.61 22.40 15.44
C THR A 8 -6.43 22.73 13.96
N PHE A 9 -6.05 21.72 13.17
CA PHE A 9 -6.05 21.81 11.71
C PHE A 9 -7.49 21.63 11.20
N PRO A 10 -8.11 22.61 10.51
CA PRO A 10 -9.55 22.61 10.28
C PRO A 10 -10.07 21.70 9.15
N ASP A 11 -9.23 20.90 8.50
CA ASP A 11 -9.62 20.24 7.22
C ASP A 11 -9.01 18.83 7.04
N LYS A 12 -8.94 18.04 8.11
CA LYS A 12 -8.48 16.63 8.04
C LYS A 12 -9.58 15.67 7.49
N GLY A 13 -10.41 16.16 6.58
CA GLY A 13 -11.63 15.51 6.09
C GLY A 13 -11.45 14.12 5.47
N VAL A 14 -12.58 13.56 5.01
CA VAL A 14 -12.77 12.19 4.49
C VAL A 14 -11.54 11.67 3.70
N VAL A 15 -10.90 10.63 4.27
CA VAL A 15 -9.70 9.97 3.73
C VAL A 15 -10.07 8.87 2.72
N PHE A 16 -11.16 8.16 2.98
CA PHE A 16 -11.56 7.00 2.19
C PHE A 16 -12.53 7.38 1.05
N GLY A 17 -12.33 6.83 -0.14
CA GLY A 17 -13.18 7.09 -1.30
C GLY A 17 -12.92 8.41 -2.02
N THR A 18 -11.92 9.20 -1.59
CA THR A 18 -11.54 10.48 -2.19
C THR A 18 -10.26 10.34 -3.03
N PRO A 19 -10.00 11.27 -3.98
CA PRO A 19 -8.73 11.29 -4.71
C PRO A 19 -7.53 11.35 -3.76
N LEU A 20 -6.45 10.65 -4.10
CA LEU A 20 -5.26 10.59 -3.25
C LEU A 20 -4.62 11.98 -3.10
N THR A 21 -4.57 12.48 -1.86
CA THR A 21 -3.91 13.74 -1.48
C THR A 21 -2.83 13.52 -0.44
N GLU A 22 -1.98 14.54 -0.21
CA GLU A 22 -0.96 14.51 0.85
C GLU A 22 -1.58 14.33 2.25
N ILE A 23 -2.79 14.87 2.48
CA ILE A 23 -3.53 14.68 3.75
C ILE A 23 -3.90 13.20 3.94
N CYS A 24 -4.39 12.55 2.88
CA CYS A 24 -4.69 11.11 2.91
C CYS A 24 -3.43 10.31 3.23
N ILE A 25 -2.30 10.65 2.60
CA ILE A 25 -1.02 9.97 2.84
C ILE A 25 -0.58 10.15 4.30
N ALA A 26 -0.67 11.35 4.86
CA ALA A 26 -0.33 11.61 6.26
C ALA A 26 -1.21 10.78 7.22
N GLN A 27 -2.50 10.67 6.95
CA GLN A 27 -3.41 9.85 7.77
C GLN A 27 -3.11 8.36 7.62
N ILE A 28 -2.79 7.87 6.43
CA ILE A 28 -2.49 6.45 6.20
C ILE A 28 -1.09 6.07 6.67
N TYR A 29 -0.16 7.02 6.77
CA TYR A 29 1.18 6.79 7.26
C TYR A 29 1.21 6.17 8.66
N GLN A 30 0.30 6.56 9.55
CA GLN A 30 0.22 5.97 10.90
C GLN A 30 -0.08 4.45 10.86
N LEU A 31 -0.90 3.99 9.90
CA LEU A 31 -1.16 2.56 9.69
C LEU A 31 0.11 1.84 9.22
N ILE A 32 0.84 2.44 8.28
CA ILE A 32 2.09 1.90 7.74
C ILE A 32 3.16 1.81 8.84
N GLU A 33 3.30 2.84 9.65
CA GLU A 33 4.25 2.88 10.76
C GLU A 33 3.92 1.80 11.80
N TYR A 34 2.66 1.69 12.21
CA TYR A 34 2.21 0.67 13.15
C TYR A 34 2.46 -0.75 12.61
N LEU A 35 2.15 -1.00 11.34
CA LEU A 35 2.39 -2.30 10.72
C LEU A 35 3.89 -2.63 10.63
N SER A 36 4.75 -1.63 10.39
CA SER A 36 6.21 -1.82 10.34
C SER A 36 6.81 -2.31 11.67
N LYS A 37 6.14 -2.04 12.79
CA LYS A 37 6.50 -2.54 14.14
C LYS A 37 5.93 -3.95 14.40
N ASN A 38 4.91 -4.35 13.66
CA ASN A 38 4.11 -5.57 13.89
C ASN A 38 4.26 -6.64 12.78
N LEU A 39 5.39 -6.63 12.07
CA LEU A 39 5.65 -7.52 10.93
C LEU A 39 5.71 -9.02 11.26
N HIS A 40 5.76 -9.38 12.54
CA HIS A 40 5.89 -10.76 13.02
C HIS A 40 4.56 -11.53 13.01
N VAL A 41 3.42 -10.84 12.85
CA VAL A 41 2.07 -11.41 12.90
C VAL A 41 1.87 -12.40 11.77
N GLU A 42 1.49 -13.63 12.11
CA GLU A 42 1.26 -14.69 11.13
C GLU A 42 0.13 -14.34 10.15
N GLY A 43 0.41 -14.45 8.86
CA GLY A 43 -0.53 -14.18 7.79
C GLY A 43 -0.90 -12.70 7.65
N LEU A 44 -0.06 -11.77 8.10
CA LEU A 44 -0.30 -10.32 7.93
C LEU A 44 -0.68 -9.99 6.47
N PHE A 45 -1.71 -9.18 6.27
CA PHE A 45 -2.37 -8.89 4.97
C PHE A 45 -3.15 -10.04 4.31
N ARG A 46 -2.96 -11.29 4.71
CA ARG A 46 -3.76 -12.44 4.24
C ARG A 46 -4.95 -12.72 5.14
N VAL A 47 -4.72 -12.78 6.45
CA VAL A 47 -5.76 -13.04 7.45
C VAL A 47 -6.60 -11.77 7.62
N PRO A 48 -7.93 -11.84 7.44
CA PRO A 48 -8.78 -10.68 7.64
C PRO A 48 -8.83 -10.28 9.12
N GLY A 49 -8.90 -8.97 9.37
CA GLY A 49 -9.19 -8.45 10.70
C GLY A 49 -10.66 -8.59 11.10
N ASN A 50 -10.98 -8.11 12.29
CA ASN A 50 -12.34 -7.92 12.78
C ASN A 50 -13.00 -6.74 12.06
N SER A 51 -14.16 -6.96 11.44
CA SER A 51 -14.85 -5.96 10.62
C SER A 51 -15.35 -4.75 11.42
N VAL A 52 -15.81 -4.96 12.66
CA VAL A 52 -16.29 -3.87 13.54
C VAL A 52 -15.14 -2.93 13.87
N ARG A 53 -13.99 -3.46 14.29
CA ARG A 53 -12.82 -2.65 14.60
C ARG A 53 -12.24 -1.94 13.39
N GLN A 54 -12.27 -2.58 12.21
CA GLN A 54 -11.89 -1.93 10.95
C GLN A 54 -12.80 -0.74 10.65
N GLN A 55 -14.11 -0.89 10.83
CA GLN A 55 -15.08 0.17 10.59
C GLN A 55 -14.88 1.34 11.58
N THR A 56 -14.70 1.04 12.86
CA THR A 56 -14.36 2.05 13.87
C THR A 56 -13.08 2.80 13.52
N LEU A 57 -12.01 2.09 13.14
CA LEU A 57 -10.74 2.71 12.76
C LEU A 57 -10.89 3.58 11.50
N LYS A 58 -11.67 3.12 10.51
CA LYS A 58 -11.98 3.89 9.29
C LYS A 58 -12.69 5.20 9.61
N GLU A 59 -13.66 5.18 10.52
CA GLU A 59 -14.41 6.36 10.95
C GLU A 59 -13.51 7.37 11.68
N LEU A 60 -12.64 6.89 12.58
CA LEU A 60 -11.67 7.73 13.27
C LEU A 60 -10.73 8.43 12.27
N LEU A 61 -10.17 7.70 11.31
CA LEU A 61 -9.33 8.28 10.26
C LEU A 61 -10.07 9.29 9.38
N ASN A 62 -11.32 9.01 9.00
CA ASN A 62 -12.15 9.94 8.22
C ASN A 62 -12.51 11.22 8.97
N SER A 63 -12.57 11.16 10.30
CA SER A 63 -12.78 12.35 11.14
C SER A 63 -11.50 13.16 11.37
N GLY A 64 -10.34 12.65 10.93
CA GLY A 64 -9.04 13.31 11.13
C GLY A 64 -8.52 13.25 12.58
N VAL A 65 -9.12 12.41 13.42
CA VAL A 65 -8.68 12.20 14.79
C VAL A 65 -7.40 11.39 14.78
N ASP A 66 -6.41 11.81 15.58
CA ASP A 66 -5.18 11.04 15.76
C ASP A 66 -5.53 9.76 16.53
N VAL A 67 -5.19 8.60 15.96
CA VAL A 67 -5.54 7.30 16.55
C VAL A 67 -4.34 6.74 17.29
N ASP A 68 -4.53 6.42 18.56
CA ASP A 68 -3.55 5.63 19.32
C ASP A 68 -3.66 4.15 18.94
N LEU A 69 -2.88 3.73 17.95
CA LEU A 69 -2.84 2.33 17.51
C LEU A 69 -2.10 1.42 18.51
N GLU A 70 -1.35 1.98 19.46
CA GLU A 70 -0.59 1.22 20.46
C GLU A 70 -1.43 0.94 21.72
N SER A 71 -2.68 1.44 21.78
CA SER A 71 -3.61 1.22 22.92
C SER A 71 -3.96 -0.26 23.15
N GLY A 72 -3.79 -1.10 22.13
CA GLY A 72 -4.23 -2.50 22.11
C GLY A 72 -5.67 -2.70 21.62
N ASP A 73 -6.39 -1.62 21.29
CA ASP A 73 -7.77 -1.70 20.80
C ASP A 73 -7.85 -2.31 19.40
N PHE A 74 -6.80 -2.17 18.58
CA PHE A 74 -6.74 -2.66 17.21
C PHE A 74 -5.70 -3.77 17.06
N HIS A 75 -6.11 -4.89 16.48
CA HIS A 75 -5.19 -5.96 16.12
C HIS A 75 -4.48 -5.60 14.80
N PRO A 76 -3.20 -6.00 14.58
CA PRO A 76 -2.50 -5.72 13.33
C PRO A 76 -3.21 -6.18 12.04
N ASN A 77 -3.98 -7.27 12.09
CA ASN A 77 -4.81 -7.70 10.95
C ASN A 77 -5.95 -6.73 10.63
N ASP A 78 -6.47 -5.98 11.62
CA ASP A 78 -7.48 -4.94 11.41
C ASP A 78 -6.87 -3.79 10.61
N VAL A 79 -5.71 -3.31 11.07
CA VAL A 79 -4.94 -2.23 10.44
C VAL A 79 -4.48 -2.63 9.02
N ALA A 80 -3.97 -3.85 8.86
CA ALA A 80 -3.53 -4.40 7.58
C ALA A 80 -4.69 -4.54 6.58
N THR A 81 -5.86 -4.98 7.03
CA THR A 81 -7.05 -5.06 6.18
C THR A 81 -7.51 -3.66 5.78
N LEU A 82 -7.53 -2.73 6.73
CA LEU A 82 -7.94 -1.36 6.46
C LEU A 82 -7.01 -0.63 5.47
N LEU A 83 -5.69 -0.86 5.55
CA LEU A 83 -4.73 -0.32 4.57
C LEU A 83 -5.05 -0.81 3.14
N LYS A 84 -5.39 -2.10 2.98
CA LYS A 84 -5.83 -2.64 1.68
C LYS A 84 -7.15 -2.03 1.24
N THR A 85 -8.09 -1.84 2.17
CA THR A 85 -9.37 -1.17 1.91
C THR A 85 -9.17 0.26 1.41
N PHE A 86 -8.26 1.03 2.04
CA PHE A 86 -7.92 2.37 1.58
C PHE A 86 -7.46 2.38 0.12
N LEU A 87 -6.49 1.53 -0.23
CA LEU A 87 -6.03 1.37 -1.62
C LEU A 87 -7.16 0.89 -2.56
N GLY A 88 -8.01 0.01 -2.04
CA GLY A 88 -9.22 -0.52 -2.67
C GLY A 88 -10.22 0.57 -3.07
N GLU A 89 -10.40 1.57 -2.21
CA GLU A 89 -11.41 2.61 -2.34
C GLU A 89 -10.90 3.88 -3.03
N LEU A 90 -9.62 3.94 -3.40
CA LEU A 90 -9.14 5.04 -4.25
C LEU A 90 -9.94 5.08 -5.56
N PRO A 91 -10.37 6.27 -6.03
CA PRO A 91 -11.09 6.43 -7.30
C PRO A 91 -10.30 5.88 -8.51
N GLU A 92 -8.97 5.94 -8.43
CA GLU A 92 -8.06 5.36 -9.40
C GLU A 92 -7.05 4.45 -8.67
N PRO A 93 -6.64 3.30 -9.25
CA PRO A 93 -5.61 2.46 -8.66
C PRO A 93 -4.32 3.24 -8.40
N LEU A 94 -3.56 2.83 -7.39
CA LEU A 94 -2.33 3.51 -7.00
C LEU A 94 -1.32 3.61 -8.17
N LEU A 95 -1.24 2.59 -9.02
CA LEU A 95 -0.38 2.60 -10.23
C LEU A 95 -1.02 3.28 -11.45
N THR A 96 -2.18 3.92 -11.30
CA THR A 96 -2.98 4.58 -12.34
C THR A 96 -3.49 3.62 -13.43
N GLN A 97 -4.68 3.87 -13.96
CA GLN A 97 -5.24 3.09 -15.06
C GLN A 97 -4.49 3.37 -16.38
N ARG A 98 -3.96 4.58 -16.54
CA ARG A 98 -3.24 5.02 -17.76
C ARG A 98 -2.08 4.09 -18.12
N HIS A 99 -1.39 3.54 -17.13
CA HIS A 99 -0.21 2.70 -17.35
C HIS A 99 -0.49 1.20 -17.21
N PHE A 100 -1.74 0.78 -16.99
CA PHE A 100 -2.10 -0.62 -16.74
C PHE A 100 -1.58 -1.58 -17.82
N HIS A 101 -1.83 -1.28 -19.10
CA HIS A 101 -1.34 -2.12 -20.20
C HIS A 101 0.19 -2.15 -20.30
N ALA A 102 0.88 -1.08 -19.89
CA ALA A 102 2.33 -1.08 -19.84
C ALA A 102 2.84 -2.04 -18.75
N HIS A 103 2.21 -2.05 -17.57
CA HIS A 103 2.53 -3.00 -16.51
C HIS A 103 2.39 -4.46 -16.95
N LEU A 104 1.35 -4.81 -17.70
CA LEU A 104 1.16 -6.17 -18.23
C LEU A 104 2.26 -6.55 -19.22
N LYS A 105 2.66 -5.64 -20.10
CA LYS A 105 3.65 -5.90 -21.16
C LYS A 105 5.07 -6.06 -20.64
N ILE A 106 5.42 -5.49 -19.48
CA ILE A 106 6.79 -5.59 -18.95
C ILE A 106 7.23 -7.05 -18.77
N ALA A 107 6.33 -7.91 -18.31
CA ALA A 107 6.62 -9.35 -18.17
C ALA A 107 7.04 -9.96 -19.51
N ASP A 108 6.30 -9.68 -20.59
CA ASP A 108 6.58 -10.20 -21.93
C ASP A 108 7.83 -9.60 -22.56
N LEU A 109 8.05 -8.29 -22.38
CA LEU A 109 9.19 -7.57 -22.97
C LEU A 109 10.55 -8.03 -22.41
N THR A 110 10.55 -8.66 -21.25
CA THR A 110 11.79 -9.15 -20.61
C THR A 110 12.16 -10.57 -21.03
N LEU A 111 11.31 -11.25 -21.82
CA LEU A 111 11.52 -12.61 -22.34
C LEU A 111 12.28 -12.61 -23.68
N PHE A 112 13.23 -11.70 -23.86
CA PHE A 112 14.10 -11.64 -25.03
C PHE A 112 15.57 -11.52 -24.61
N ASP A 113 16.45 -12.28 -25.26
CA ASP A 113 17.90 -12.20 -25.04
C ASP A 113 18.50 -10.92 -25.67
N GLU A 114 19.81 -10.75 -25.55
CA GLU A 114 20.52 -9.60 -26.12
C GLU A 114 20.49 -9.56 -27.65
N LEU A 115 20.23 -10.69 -28.30
CA LEU A 115 20.13 -10.86 -29.75
C LEU A 115 18.68 -10.69 -30.25
N GLY A 116 17.71 -10.47 -29.36
CA GLY A 116 16.30 -10.30 -29.67
C GLY A 116 15.52 -11.61 -29.86
N ASN A 117 16.09 -12.76 -29.48
CA ASN A 117 15.39 -14.04 -29.52
C ASN A 117 14.54 -14.23 -28.27
N LYS A 118 13.36 -14.82 -28.43
CA LYS A 118 12.47 -15.13 -27.31
C LYS A 118 13.10 -16.19 -26.38
N THR A 119 13.03 -15.97 -25.07
CA THR A 119 13.56 -16.87 -24.03
C THR A 119 12.49 -17.22 -23.01
N ALA A 120 12.75 -18.23 -22.18
CA ALA A 120 11.90 -18.59 -21.04
C ALA A 120 12.30 -17.89 -19.74
N LEU A 121 13.45 -17.20 -19.70
CA LEU A 121 13.99 -16.55 -18.51
C LEU A 121 13.93 -15.03 -18.68
N PRO A 122 13.14 -14.33 -17.86
CA PRO A 122 13.04 -12.88 -17.95
C PRO A 122 14.36 -12.22 -17.54
N ASN A 123 14.79 -11.23 -18.32
CA ASN A 123 15.86 -10.31 -17.91
C ASN A 123 15.35 -9.42 -16.77
N LYS A 124 15.73 -9.78 -15.54
CA LYS A 124 15.26 -9.09 -14.32
C LYS A 124 15.78 -7.66 -14.20
N GLU A 125 16.97 -7.36 -14.69
CA GLU A 125 17.53 -6.00 -14.64
C GLU A 125 16.70 -5.05 -15.51
N ARG A 126 16.46 -5.43 -16.77
CA ARG A 126 15.56 -4.70 -17.68
C ARG A 126 14.14 -4.56 -17.10
N GLN A 127 13.66 -5.60 -16.41
CA GLN A 127 12.35 -5.57 -15.77
C GLN A 127 12.30 -4.50 -14.67
N ILE A 128 13.33 -4.45 -13.82
CA ILE A 128 13.45 -3.46 -12.75
C ILE A 128 13.55 -2.05 -13.33
N GLU A 129 14.39 -1.84 -14.34
CA GLU A 129 14.54 -0.55 -15.02
C GLU A 129 13.21 -0.08 -15.62
N ALA A 130 12.50 -0.95 -16.34
CA ALA A 130 11.20 -0.62 -16.93
C ALA A 130 10.16 -0.24 -15.87
N LEU A 131 10.11 -0.97 -14.74
CA LEU A 131 9.22 -0.65 -13.63
C LEU A 131 9.58 0.69 -12.98
N GLN A 132 10.87 0.97 -12.77
CA GLN A 132 11.34 2.25 -12.24
C GLN A 132 10.92 3.41 -13.14
N LEU A 133 11.10 3.27 -14.46
CA LEU A 133 10.66 4.28 -15.43
C LEU A 133 9.14 4.49 -15.41
N LEU A 134 8.33 3.43 -15.29
CA LEU A 134 6.88 3.58 -15.14
C LEU A 134 6.51 4.29 -13.84
N PHE A 135 7.20 3.99 -12.73
CA PHE A 135 6.98 4.71 -11.47
C PHE A 135 7.35 6.20 -11.60
N LEU A 136 8.28 6.55 -12.50
CA LEU A 136 8.58 7.94 -12.81
C LEU A 136 7.46 8.70 -13.52
N LEU A 137 6.46 8.01 -14.05
CA LEU A 137 5.28 8.60 -14.71
C LEU A 137 4.09 8.78 -13.76
N LEU A 138 4.17 8.27 -12.53
CA LEU A 138 3.09 8.39 -11.56
C LEU A 138 2.98 9.83 -11.03
N PRO A 139 1.78 10.30 -10.68
CA PRO A 139 1.62 11.52 -9.89
C PRO A 139 2.47 11.46 -8.61
N GLN A 140 2.90 12.62 -8.11
CA GLN A 140 3.81 12.71 -6.95
C GLN A 140 3.24 11.97 -5.73
N ALA A 141 1.98 12.21 -5.38
CA ALA A 141 1.30 11.56 -4.25
C ALA A 141 1.28 10.02 -4.40
N ASN A 142 0.92 9.51 -5.59
CA ASN A 142 0.91 8.07 -5.88
C ASN A 142 2.29 7.45 -5.70
N ARG A 143 3.34 8.11 -6.19
CA ARG A 143 4.71 7.64 -6.08
C ARG A 143 5.22 7.63 -4.63
N SER A 144 4.89 8.67 -3.87
CA SER A 144 5.21 8.75 -2.44
C SER A 144 4.58 7.60 -1.66
N LEU A 145 3.28 7.38 -1.83
CA LEU A 145 2.58 6.27 -1.17
C LEU A 145 3.06 4.91 -1.66
N LEU A 146 3.33 4.75 -2.96
CA LEU A 146 3.88 3.51 -3.51
C LEU A 146 5.22 3.16 -2.88
N LYS A 147 6.11 4.15 -2.68
CA LYS A 147 7.39 3.93 -2.00
C LYS A 147 7.18 3.41 -0.58
N LEU A 148 6.34 4.08 0.21
CA LEU A 148 6.01 3.66 1.58
C LEU A 148 5.44 2.24 1.62
N LEU A 149 4.55 1.92 0.67
CA LEU A 149 3.96 0.60 0.55
C LEU A 149 5.01 -0.46 0.19
N LEU A 150 5.83 -0.21 -0.82
CA LEU A 150 6.87 -1.16 -1.25
C LEU A 150 7.90 -1.41 -0.15
N ASP A 151 8.28 -0.40 0.63
CA ASP A 151 9.16 -0.55 1.78
C ASP A 151 8.52 -1.45 2.85
N LEU A 152 7.24 -1.22 3.20
CA LEU A 152 6.49 -2.06 4.13
C LEU A 152 6.40 -3.52 3.66
N LEU A 153 6.08 -3.74 2.38
CA LEU A 153 5.96 -5.08 1.80
C LEU A 153 7.31 -5.79 1.73
N TYR A 154 8.39 -5.07 1.40
CA TYR A 154 9.75 -5.61 1.42
C TYR A 154 10.13 -6.09 2.82
N HIS A 155 9.93 -5.26 3.84
CA HIS A 155 10.22 -5.64 5.21
C HIS A 155 9.33 -6.79 5.72
N THR A 156 8.06 -6.82 5.32
CA THR A 156 7.15 -7.94 5.60
C THR A 156 7.68 -9.25 5.00
N ALA A 157 8.05 -9.23 3.72
CA ALA A 157 8.59 -10.40 3.02
C ALA A 157 9.91 -10.90 3.62
N ARG A 158 10.74 -10.01 4.15
CA ARG A 158 11.98 -10.39 4.85
C ARG A 158 11.74 -11.14 6.16
N GLN A 159 10.54 -11.04 6.75
CA GLN A 159 10.15 -11.79 7.93
C GLN A 159 9.27 -13.02 7.61
N GLN A 160 9.27 -13.49 6.35
CA GLN A 160 8.44 -14.61 5.91
C GLN A 160 8.60 -15.90 6.74
N ASP A 161 9.76 -16.15 7.34
CA ASP A 161 9.95 -17.32 8.22
C ASP A 161 9.05 -17.28 9.45
N LYS A 162 8.69 -16.07 9.91
CA LYS A 162 7.80 -15.82 11.04
C LYS A 162 6.35 -15.63 10.56
N ASN A 163 6.11 -14.64 9.69
CA ASN A 163 4.76 -14.26 9.31
C ASN A 163 4.16 -15.09 8.17
N LYS A 164 4.94 -15.94 7.50
CA LYS A 164 4.52 -16.82 6.37
C LYS A 164 4.08 -16.08 5.10
N MET A 165 4.46 -14.81 4.96
CA MET A 165 4.11 -13.96 3.82
C MET A 165 5.33 -13.68 2.94
N SER A 166 5.51 -14.49 1.90
CA SER A 166 6.52 -14.24 0.86
C SER A 166 6.15 -13.05 -0.03
N ALA A 167 7.10 -12.53 -0.81
CA ALA A 167 6.83 -11.48 -1.80
C ALA A 167 5.72 -11.90 -2.79
N PHE A 168 5.67 -13.18 -3.17
CA PHE A 168 4.61 -13.73 -4.02
C PHE A 168 3.24 -13.69 -3.33
N ASN A 169 3.15 -14.13 -2.06
CA ASN A 169 1.91 -14.09 -1.30
C ASN A 169 1.40 -12.65 -1.14
N LEU A 170 2.30 -11.70 -0.86
CA LEU A 170 1.96 -10.28 -0.76
C LEU A 170 1.49 -9.72 -2.11
N ALA A 171 2.15 -10.09 -3.22
CA ALA A 171 1.72 -9.68 -4.55
C ALA A 171 0.27 -10.12 -4.83
N LEU A 172 -0.11 -11.36 -4.50
CA LEU A 172 -1.49 -11.84 -4.64
C LEU A 172 -2.49 -11.01 -3.82
N MET A 173 -2.11 -10.59 -2.60
CA MET A 173 -2.98 -9.81 -1.73
C MET A 173 -3.14 -8.36 -2.17
N PHE A 174 -2.10 -7.75 -2.78
CA PHE A 174 -2.10 -6.32 -3.11
C PHE A 174 -2.41 -6.02 -4.58
N ALA A 175 -2.18 -6.97 -5.48
CA ALA A 175 -2.48 -6.85 -6.90
C ALA A 175 -3.85 -6.20 -7.15
N PRO A 176 -4.98 -6.76 -6.65
CA PRO A 176 -6.33 -6.23 -6.91
C PRO A 176 -6.55 -4.78 -6.41
N HIS A 177 -5.76 -4.33 -5.44
CA HIS A 177 -5.91 -3.01 -4.83
C HIS A 177 -5.01 -1.96 -5.49
N VAL A 178 -3.87 -2.36 -6.07
CA VAL A 178 -2.81 -1.45 -6.51
C VAL A 178 -2.77 -1.27 -8.03
N VAL A 179 -3.10 -2.31 -8.81
CA VAL A 179 -2.86 -2.32 -10.27
C VAL A 179 -4.15 -2.39 -11.09
N TRP A 180 -5.18 -3.11 -10.64
CA TRP A 180 -6.35 -3.41 -11.46
C TRP A 180 -7.25 -2.18 -11.59
N PRO A 181 -7.65 -1.79 -12.82
CA PRO A 181 -8.61 -0.72 -13.04
C PRO A 181 -9.91 -0.92 -12.25
N ARG A 182 -10.49 0.19 -11.78
CA ARG A 182 -11.82 0.21 -11.18
C ARG A 182 -12.83 0.37 -12.32
N ASN A 183 -13.85 -0.49 -12.35
CA ASN A 183 -14.95 -0.42 -13.33
C ASN A 183 -15.82 0.81 -13.08
#